data_AF-A0A820GV70-F1
#
_entry.id   AF-A0A820GV70-F1
#
_cell.length_a   1.000
_cell.length_b   1.000
_cell.length_c   1.000
_cell.angle_alpha   90.00
_cell.angle_beta   90.00
_cell.angle_gamma   90.00
#
_symmetry.space_group_name_H-M   'P 1'
#
loop_
_entity.id
_entity.type
_entity.pdbx_description
1 polymer ?
#
loop_
_entity_poly.entity_id
_entity_poly.type
_entity_poly.pdbx_seq_one_letter_code
_entity_poly.pdbx_strand_id
1 'polypeptide(L)'
;QWALIASHFSQRSSMMCASRYMFIENTRLDKIKFSNDQINQLKLAIEKDRHDNYIPLNKIAYKLGFSLSTILREWRKINPNVRRGQWQVDEDEVLLQSVLKQSNRGTINWNLVACDVDGRSQTKCYNRYIHLTRERRKTEFEPNDDQLLIEQHQLQN
;
A
#
# COMPACT_ATOMS: atom_id res chain seq x y z
N GLN A 1 -39.07 -13.16 -0.44
CA GLN A 1 -38.82 -12.32 -1.64
C GLN A 1 -37.82 -12.98 -2.61
N TRP A 2 -36.61 -13.39 -2.21
CA TRP A 2 -35.64 -14.02 -3.13
C TRP A 2 -36.05 -15.37 -3.73
N ALA A 3 -36.88 -16.17 -3.04
CA ALA A 3 -37.42 -17.42 -3.58
C ALA A 3 -38.36 -17.21 -4.78
N LEU A 4 -39.16 -16.13 -4.76
CA LEU A 4 -40.01 -15.72 -5.87
C LEU A 4 -39.17 -15.19 -7.05
N ILE A 5 -38.11 -14.44 -6.75
CA ILE A 5 -37.18 -13.99 -7.80
C ILE A 5 -36.49 -15.19 -8.46
N ALA A 6 -36.10 -16.19 -7.67
CA ALA A 6 -35.46 -17.41 -8.16
C ALA A 6 -36.39 -18.28 -9.02
N SER A 7 -37.73 -18.25 -8.83
CA SER A 7 -38.65 -19.05 -9.65
C SER A 7 -38.70 -18.61 -11.12
N HIS A 8 -38.18 -17.43 -11.44
CA HIS A 8 -37.99 -16.98 -12.83
C HIS A 8 -36.72 -17.54 -13.48
N PHE A 9 -35.88 -18.28 -12.74
CA PHE A 9 -34.63 -18.87 -13.23
C PHE A 9 -34.63 -20.39 -13.04
N SER A 10 -34.54 -21.16 -14.12
CA SER A 10 -34.60 -22.64 -14.08
C SER A 10 -33.40 -23.32 -13.40
N GLN A 11 -32.27 -22.61 -13.25
CA GLN A 11 -31.01 -23.18 -12.72
C GLN A 11 -30.38 -22.33 -11.61
N ARG A 12 -31.12 -21.45 -10.94
CA ARG A 12 -30.57 -20.57 -9.90
C ARG A 12 -31.38 -20.68 -8.63
N SER A 13 -30.70 -20.96 -7.53
CA SER A 13 -31.34 -20.95 -6.21
C SER A 13 -31.54 -19.52 -5.71
N SER A 14 -32.45 -19.36 -4.75
CA SER A 14 -32.69 -18.09 -4.04
C SER A 14 -31.42 -17.47 -3.47
N MET A 15 -30.52 -18.30 -2.92
CA MET A 15 -29.23 -17.86 -2.39
C MET A 15 -28.28 -17.39 -3.50
N MET A 16 -28.24 -18.07 -4.65
CA MET A 16 -27.43 -17.63 -5.80
C MET A 16 -27.90 -16.26 -6.32
N CYS A 17 -29.22 -16.06 -6.41
CA CYS A 17 -29.81 -14.78 -6.81
C CYS A 17 -29.46 -13.66 -5.82
N ALA A 18 -29.61 -13.89 -4.52
CA ALA A 18 -29.29 -12.91 -3.49
C ALA A 18 -27.80 -12.54 -3.49
N SER A 19 -26.90 -13.52 -3.52
CA SER A 19 -25.45 -13.29 -3.57
C SER A 19 -25.03 -12.54 -4.84
N ARG A 20 -25.62 -12.88 -5.99
CA ARG A 20 -25.33 -12.18 -7.25
C ARG A 20 -25.85 -10.74 -7.23
N TYR A 21 -27.04 -10.50 -6.69
CA TYR A 21 -27.59 -9.16 -6.53
C TYR A 21 -26.71 -8.30 -5.62
N MET A 22 -26.31 -8.82 -4.46
CA MET A 22 -25.38 -8.13 -3.55
C MET A 22 -24.05 -7.79 -4.23
N PHE A 23 -23.49 -8.72 -5.02
CA PHE A 23 -22.29 -8.47 -5.80
C PHE A 23 -22.48 -7.35 -6.84
N ILE A 24 -23.61 -7.36 -7.57
CA ILE A 24 -23.93 -6.33 -8.58
C ILE A 24 -24.07 -4.97 -7.91
N GLU A 25 -24.83 -4.87 -6.81
CA GLU A 25 -25.01 -3.63 -6.06
C GLU A 25 -23.67 -3.09 -5.55
N ASN A 26 -22.83 -3.94 -4.92
CA ASN A 26 -21.50 -3.55 -4.47
C ASN A 26 -20.60 -3.09 -5.62
N THR A 27 -20.63 -3.81 -6.75
CA THR A 27 -19.84 -3.45 -7.94
C THR A 27 -20.32 -2.13 -8.56
N ARG A 28 -21.64 -1.89 -8.55
CA ARG A 28 -22.25 -0.64 -9.04
C ARG A 28 -21.80 0.54 -8.19
N LEU A 29 -21.85 0.40 -6.86
CA LEU A 29 -21.36 1.40 -5.92
C LEU A 29 -19.85 1.65 -6.08
N ASP A 30 -19.07 0.59 -6.35
CA ASP A 30 -17.64 0.70 -6.61
C ASP A 30 -17.29 1.46 -7.91
N LYS A 31 -18.17 1.46 -8.91
CA LYS A 31 -18.02 2.22 -10.15
C LYS A 31 -18.43 3.68 -10.02
N ILE A 32 -19.23 4.02 -9.01
CA ILE A 32 -19.54 5.42 -8.71
C ILE A 32 -18.28 6.02 -8.08
N LYS A 33 -17.69 7.00 -8.78
CA LYS A 33 -16.52 7.72 -8.28
C LYS A 33 -16.89 8.37 -6.96
N PHE A 34 -16.14 8.06 -5.90
CA PHE A 34 -16.33 8.66 -4.57
C PHE A 34 -16.22 10.18 -4.72
N SER A 35 -17.32 10.89 -4.46
CA SER A 35 -17.42 12.32 -4.73
C SER A 35 -16.52 13.11 -3.79
N ASN A 36 -16.15 14.34 -4.17
CA ASN A 36 -15.37 15.21 -3.27
C ASN A 36 -16.09 15.47 -1.94
N ASP A 37 -17.42 15.56 -1.97
CA ASP A 37 -18.24 15.68 -0.75
C ASP A 37 -18.12 14.43 0.13
N GLN A 38 -18.23 13.24 -0.46
CA GLN A 38 -18.03 11.97 0.26
C GLN A 38 -16.60 11.84 0.82
N ILE A 39 -15.58 12.32 0.09
CA ILE A 39 -14.19 12.39 0.58
C ILE A 39 -14.11 13.29 1.82
N ASN A 40 -14.75 14.47 1.78
CA ASN A 40 -14.73 15.40 2.90
C ASN A 40 -15.47 14.83 4.11
N GLN A 41 -16.63 14.18 3.91
CA GLN A 41 -17.35 13.47 4.96
C GLN A 41 -16.51 12.35 5.57
N LEU A 42 -15.77 11.59 4.76
CA LEU A 42 -14.84 10.57 5.23
C LEU A 42 -13.71 11.15 6.08
N LYS A 43 -13.09 12.25 5.63
CA LYS A 43 -12.03 12.94 6.41
C LYS A 43 -12.55 13.41 7.77
N LEU A 44 -13.70 14.10 7.79
CA LEU A 44 -14.32 14.58 9.02
C LEU A 44 -14.69 13.43 9.97
N ALA A 45 -15.23 12.33 9.42
CA ALA A 45 -15.56 11.15 10.22
C ALA A 45 -14.31 10.49 10.83
N ILE A 46 -13.20 10.45 10.10
CA ILE A 46 -11.93 9.95 10.62
C ILE A 46 -11.40 10.87 11.72
N GLU A 47 -11.36 12.18 11.50
CA GLU A 47 -10.88 13.14 12.50
C GLU A 47 -11.69 13.08 13.79
N LYS A 48 -13.01 12.89 13.69
CA LYS A 48 -13.91 12.81 14.84
C LYS A 48 -13.79 11.49 15.64
N ASP A 49 -13.65 10.36 14.94
CA ASP A 49 -13.70 9.03 15.57
C ASP A 49 -12.31 8.39 15.78
N ARG A 50 -11.23 9.01 15.28
CA ARG A 50 -9.85 8.54 15.47
C ARG A 50 -9.41 8.77 16.91
N HIS A 51 -8.75 7.77 17.48
CA HIS A 51 -8.12 7.83 18.80
C HIS A 51 -6.66 7.38 18.62
N ASP A 52 -5.71 8.28 18.86
CA ASP A 52 -4.27 8.05 18.65
C ASP A 52 -3.96 7.47 17.24
N ASN A 53 -3.43 6.25 17.20
CA ASN A 53 -3.09 5.51 15.98
C ASN A 53 -4.23 4.63 15.46
N TYR A 54 -5.36 4.57 16.16
CA TYR A 54 -6.49 3.73 15.82
C TYR A 54 -7.60 4.52 15.10
N ILE A 55 -7.99 4.04 13.92
CA ILE A 55 -9.11 4.58 13.13
C ILE A 55 -10.16 3.48 12.97
N PRO A 56 -11.36 3.62 13.55
CA PRO A 56 -12.41 2.59 13.48
C PRO A 56 -13.15 2.63 12.14
N LEU A 57 -12.48 2.19 11.06
CA LEU A 57 -13.03 2.26 9.69
C LEU A 57 -14.33 1.47 9.50
N ASN A 58 -14.55 0.40 10.26
CA ASN A 58 -15.83 -0.33 10.27
C ASN A 58 -17.00 0.55 10.75
N LYS A 59 -16.80 1.27 11.86
CA LYS A 59 -17.80 2.19 12.42
C LYS A 59 -18.06 3.35 11.46
N ILE A 60 -17.01 3.88 10.86
CA ILE A 60 -17.11 4.97 9.88
C ILE A 60 -17.85 4.51 8.61
N ALA A 61 -17.55 3.32 8.11
CA ALA A 61 -18.25 2.73 6.95
C ALA A 61 -19.75 2.60 7.21
N TYR A 62 -20.13 2.05 8.38
CA TYR A 62 -21.52 1.96 8.79
C TYR A 62 -22.20 3.34 8.87
N LYS A 63 -21.56 4.32 9.50
CA LYS A 63 -22.10 5.70 9.65
C LYS A 63 -22.32 6.40 8.30
N LEU A 64 -21.43 6.18 7.34
CA LEU A 64 -21.50 6.81 6.02
C LEU A 64 -22.34 6.00 5.01
N GLY A 65 -22.85 4.83 5.40
CA GLY A 65 -23.66 3.99 4.52
C GLY A 65 -22.87 3.31 3.39
N PHE A 66 -21.55 3.14 3.56
CA PHE A 66 -20.69 2.47 2.59
C PHE A 66 -20.21 1.12 3.10
N SER A 67 -19.84 0.24 2.16
CA SER A 67 -19.14 -0.99 2.53
C SER A 67 -17.75 -0.67 3.11
N LEU A 68 -17.26 -1.54 4.00
CA LEU A 68 -15.92 -1.41 4.56
C LEU A 68 -14.85 -1.40 3.46
N SER A 69 -14.99 -2.24 2.43
CA SER A 69 -14.03 -2.32 1.33
C SER A 69 -13.94 -1.01 0.56
N THR A 70 -15.08 -0.33 0.32
CA THR A 70 -15.13 1.01 -0.27
C THR A 70 -14.35 2.00 0.59
N ILE A 71 -14.66 2.11 1.88
CA ILE A 71 -13.97 3.04 2.80
C ILE A 71 -12.47 2.74 2.90
N LEU A 72 -12.08 1.47 3.01
CA LEU A 72 -10.67 1.06 3.04
C LEU A 72 -9.92 1.45 1.76
N ARG A 73 -10.57 1.32 0.60
CA ARG A 73 -10.00 1.70 -0.69
C ARG A 73 -9.82 3.21 -0.77
N GLU A 74 -10.83 3.99 -0.40
CA GLU A 74 -10.77 5.44 -0.47
C GLU A 74 -9.81 6.02 0.59
N TRP A 75 -9.80 5.49 1.81
CA TRP A 75 -8.81 5.85 2.84
C TRP A 75 -7.39 5.60 2.34
N ARG A 76 -7.10 4.46 1.72
CA ARG A 76 -5.79 4.18 1.12
C ARG A 76 -5.37 5.20 0.07
N LYS A 77 -6.30 5.92 -0.57
CA LYS A 77 -5.99 6.99 -1.54
C LYS A 77 -5.73 8.35 -0.91
N ILE A 78 -6.38 8.65 0.22
CA ILE A 78 -6.30 9.97 0.87
C ILE A 78 -5.47 9.99 2.14
N ASN A 79 -5.04 8.83 2.66
CA ASN A 79 -4.23 8.72 3.87
C ASN A 79 -2.94 9.55 3.71
N PRO A 80 -2.70 10.56 4.57
CA PRO A 80 -1.53 11.43 4.48
C PRO A 80 -0.22 10.70 4.77
N ASN A 81 -0.26 9.62 5.55
CA ASN A 81 0.92 8.83 5.89
C ASN A 81 1.41 7.95 4.73
N VAL A 82 0.73 7.96 3.59
CA VAL A 82 1.15 7.20 2.40
C VAL A 82 1.74 8.16 1.38
N ARG A 83 3.02 7.98 1.08
CA ARG A 83 3.73 8.77 0.06
C ARG A 83 3.38 8.27 -1.35
N ARG A 84 2.86 9.17 -2.16
CA ARG A 84 2.40 8.94 -3.54
C ARG A 84 3.13 9.94 -4.43
N GLY A 85 4.16 9.49 -5.13
CA GLY A 85 4.95 10.38 -5.98
C GLY A 85 6.36 9.89 -6.19
N GLN A 86 7.15 10.76 -6.82
CA GLN A 86 8.56 10.54 -7.08
C GLN A 86 9.33 10.31 -5.78
N TRP A 87 10.38 9.51 -5.85
CA TRP A 87 11.30 9.33 -4.73
C TRP A 87 12.18 10.57 -4.59
N GLN A 88 12.27 11.07 -3.37
CA GLN A 88 13.18 12.15 -3.02
C GLN A 88 14.55 11.59 -2.63
N VAL A 89 15.58 12.44 -2.65
CA VAL A 89 16.97 12.03 -2.38
C VAL A 89 17.13 11.56 -0.93
N ASP A 90 16.49 12.25 0.03
CA ASP A 90 16.43 11.84 1.44
C ASP A 90 15.78 10.46 1.61
N GLU A 91 14.72 10.17 0.85
CA GLU A 91 14.10 8.84 0.87
C GLU A 91 15.04 7.74 0.36
N ASP A 92 15.81 8.03 -0.70
CA ASP A 92 16.78 7.09 -1.24
C ASP A 92 17.94 6.84 -0.27
N GLU A 93 18.41 7.87 0.44
CA GLU A 93 19.42 7.74 1.49
C GLU A 93 18.94 6.84 2.63
N VAL A 94 17.73 7.09 3.17
CA VAL A 94 17.15 6.26 4.23
C VAL A 94 16.94 4.82 3.76
N LEU A 95 16.45 4.64 2.52
CA LEU A 95 16.27 3.32 1.91
C LEU A 95 17.58 2.55 1.87
N LEU A 96 18.65 3.16 1.35
CA LEU A 96 19.95 2.50 1.23
C LEU A 96 20.57 2.19 2.60
N GLN A 97 20.48 3.12 3.56
CA GLN A 97 20.95 2.89 4.93
C GLN A 97 20.20 1.75 5.61
N SER A 98 18.87 1.68 5.45
CA SER A 98 18.08 0.59 6.01
C SER A 98 18.42 -0.75 5.35
N VAL A 99 18.61 -0.78 4.03
CA VAL A 99 19.05 -1.99 3.33
C VAL A 99 20.41 -2.48 3.83
N LEU A 100 21.38 -1.58 4.04
CA LEU A 100 22.69 -1.93 4.61
C LEU A 100 22.58 -2.51 6.03
N LYS A 101 21.72 -1.94 6.87
CA LYS A 101 21.45 -2.49 8.22
C LYS A 101 20.89 -3.91 8.15
N GLN A 102 20.05 -4.20 7.15
CA GLN A 102 19.45 -5.53 6.97
C GLN A 102 20.39 -6.53 6.29
N SER A 103 21.29 -6.10 5.41
CA SER A 103 22.20 -7.00 4.67
C SER A 103 23.15 -7.77 5.58
N ASN A 104 23.49 -7.21 6.75
CA ASN A 104 24.32 -7.88 7.76
C ASN A 104 23.68 -9.17 8.33
N ARG A 105 22.40 -9.44 8.01
CA ARG A 105 21.64 -10.62 8.44
C ARG A 105 21.41 -11.64 7.31
N GLY A 106 22.09 -11.46 6.18
CA GLY A 106 22.03 -12.36 5.01
C GLY A 106 20.87 -12.07 4.05
N THR A 107 19.63 -11.98 4.54
CA THR A 107 18.46 -11.65 3.70
C THR A 107 17.84 -10.31 4.12
N ILE A 108 17.58 -9.44 3.14
CA ILE A 108 16.96 -8.13 3.41
C ILE A 108 15.48 -8.33 3.73
N ASN A 109 15.07 -7.94 4.95
CA ASN A 109 13.67 -7.89 5.33
C ASN A 109 13.02 -6.56 4.89
N TRP A 110 12.31 -6.59 3.77
CA TRP A 110 11.69 -5.40 3.19
C TRP A 110 10.56 -4.79 4.02
N ASN A 111 9.95 -5.54 4.96
CA ASN A 111 8.99 -4.96 5.90
C ASN A 111 9.70 -4.02 6.87
N LEU A 112 10.87 -4.43 7.39
CA LEU A 112 11.67 -3.58 8.27
C LEU A 112 12.20 -2.36 7.52
N VAL A 113 12.61 -2.54 6.26
CA VAL A 113 13.00 -1.40 5.41
C VAL A 113 11.85 -0.42 5.21
N ALA A 114 10.63 -0.90 5.00
CA ALA A 114 9.46 -0.03 4.87
C ALA A 114 9.06 0.67 6.18
N CYS A 115 9.40 0.09 7.33
CA CYS A 115 9.23 0.76 8.62
C CYS A 115 10.20 1.95 8.78
N ASP A 116 11.40 1.87 8.21
CA ASP A 116 12.36 2.98 8.23
C ASP A 116 12.04 4.05 7.17
N VAL A 117 11.52 3.64 6.00
CA VAL A 117 11.16 4.56 4.90
C VAL A 117 9.69 4.96 5.00
N ASP A 118 9.44 5.97 5.83
CA ASP A 118 8.09 6.43 6.17
C ASP A 118 7.17 6.63 4.96
N GLY A 119 6.02 5.95 5.01
CA GLY A 119 4.96 6.08 4.02
C GLY A 119 5.22 5.42 2.67
N ARG A 120 6.31 4.68 2.50
CA ARG A 120 6.54 3.78 1.36
C ARG A 120 6.26 2.34 1.77
N SER A 121 5.66 1.55 0.87
CA SER A 121 5.42 0.13 1.14
C SER A 121 6.67 -0.68 0.81
N GLN A 122 6.80 -1.87 1.43
CA GLN A 122 7.92 -2.80 1.17
C GLN A 122 8.16 -3.06 -0.31
N THR A 123 7.10 -3.21 -1.10
CA THR A 123 7.18 -3.43 -2.55
C THR A 123 7.73 -2.21 -3.28
N LYS A 124 7.35 -1.00 -2.85
CA LYS A 124 7.91 0.24 -3.42
C LYS A 124 9.38 0.37 -3.08
N CYS A 125 9.77 0.09 -1.83
CA CYS A 125 11.16 0.12 -1.38
C CYS A 125 12.03 -0.86 -2.18
N TYR A 126 11.58 -2.11 -2.30
CA TYR A 126 12.27 -3.13 -3.12
C TYR A 126 12.45 -2.66 -4.57
N ASN A 127 11.36 -2.24 -5.23
CA ASN A 127 11.42 -1.80 -6.62
C ASN A 127 12.36 -0.60 -6.81
N ARG A 128 12.36 0.36 -5.87
CA ARG A 128 13.28 1.50 -5.91
C ARG A 128 14.73 1.05 -5.75
N TYR A 129 15.01 0.17 -4.80
CA TYR A 129 16.36 -0.37 -4.60
C TYR A 129 16.88 -1.08 -5.86
N ILE A 130 16.05 -1.91 -6.51
CA ILE A 130 16.41 -2.54 -7.78
C ILE A 130 16.71 -1.50 -8.88
N HIS A 131 15.94 -0.41 -8.95
CA HIS A 131 16.22 0.68 -9.88
C HIS A 131 17.57 1.34 -9.61
N LEU A 132 17.81 1.78 -8.36
CA LEU A 132 19.05 2.44 -7.95
C LEU A 132 20.29 1.56 -8.18
N THR A 133 20.17 0.25 -7.91
CA THR A 133 21.28 -0.70 -8.10
C THR A 133 21.51 -1.07 -9.56
N ARG A 134 20.50 -0.99 -10.43
CA ARG A 134 20.67 -1.12 -11.88
C ARG A 134 21.36 0.11 -12.46
N GLU A 135 21.04 1.30 -11.97
CA GLU A 135 21.70 2.54 -12.39
C GLU A 135 23.17 2.61 -11.95
N ARG A 136 23.50 2.05 -10.78
CA ARG A 136 24.89 1.92 -10.29
C ARG A 136 25.71 0.85 -11.01
N ARG A 137 25.09 -0.14 -11.65
CA ARG A 137 25.77 -1.19 -12.44
C ARG A 137 25.96 -0.74 -13.89
N LYS A 138 26.80 0.27 -14.14
CA LYS A 138 26.99 0.79 -15.50
C LYS A 138 28.40 0.65 -16.08
N THR A 139 29.40 0.22 -15.33
CA THR A 139 30.75 0.03 -15.88
C THR A 139 31.44 -1.19 -15.29
N GLU A 140 32.41 -1.72 -16.02
CA GLU A 140 33.39 -2.67 -15.48
C GLU A 140 34.17 -2.01 -14.33
N PHE A 141 34.74 -2.81 -13.44
CA PHE A 141 35.64 -2.30 -12.41
C PHE A 141 36.89 -1.73 -13.09
N GLU A 142 37.19 -0.48 -12.80
CA GLU A 142 38.45 0.14 -13.20
C GLU A 142 39.57 -0.30 -12.23
N PRO A 143 40.85 -0.28 -12.64
CA PRO A 143 41.96 -0.67 -11.76
C PRO A 143 42.03 0.09 -10.42
N ASN A 144 41.50 1.32 -10.37
CA ASN A 144 41.43 2.11 -9.16
C ASN A 144 40.27 1.69 -8.22
N ASP A 145 39.24 1.04 -8.75
CA ASP A 145 38.11 0.51 -7.96
C ASP A 145 38.57 -0.69 -7.12
N ASP A 146 39.45 -1.53 -7.65
CA ASP A 146 40.03 -2.68 -6.93
C ASP A 146 40.87 -2.21 -5.73
N GLN A 147 41.71 -1.20 -5.92
CA GLN A 147 42.52 -0.59 -4.85
C GLN A 147 41.62 -0.01 -3.75
N LEU A 148 40.59 0.75 -4.14
CA LEU A 148 39.62 1.31 -3.20
C LEU A 148 38.85 0.20 -2.46
N LEU A 149 38.46 -0.87 -3.15
CA LEU A 149 37.76 -2.01 -2.55
C LEU A 149 38.61 -2.68 -1.45
N ILE A 150 39.90 -2.89 -1.72
CA ILE A 150 40.84 -3.47 -0.76
C ILE A 150 41.00 -2.56 0.46
N GLU A 151 41.21 -1.27 0.24
CA GLU A 151 41.36 -0.28 1.33
C GLU A 151 40.12 -0.22 2.22
N GLN A 152 38.92 -0.18 1.63
CA GLN A 152 37.68 -0.15 2.38
C GLN A 152 37.45 -1.46 3.17
N HIS A 153 37.83 -2.61 2.62
CA HIS A 153 37.74 -3.89 3.34
C HIS A 153 38.69 -3.93 4.56
N GLN A 154 39.90 -3.38 4.41
CA GLN A 154 40.87 -3.31 5.51
C GLN A 154 40.43 -2.37 6.63
N LEU A 155 39.73 -1.27 6.32
CA LEU A 155 39.21 -0.32 7.32
C LEU A 155 38.05 -0.88 8.17
N GLN A 156 37.36 -1.92 7.70
CA GLN A 156 36.23 -2.54 8.39
C GLN A 156 36.62 -3.80 9.20
N ASN A 157 37.89 -4.23 9.13
CA ASN A 157 38.47 -5.30 9.95
C ASN A 157 39.38 -4.73 11.04
#